data_AF-A0A1Y4EKE5-F1
#
_entry.id   AF-A0A1Y4EKE5-F1
#
_cell.length_a   1.000
_cell.length_b   1.000
_cell.length_c   1.000
_cell.angle_alpha   90.00
_cell.angle_beta   90.00
_cell.angle_gamma   90.00
#
_symmetry.space_group_name_H-M   'P 1'
#
loop_
_entity.id
_entity.type
_entity.pdbx_description
1 polymer ?
#
loop_
_entity_poly.entity_id
_entity_poly.type
_entity_poly.pdbx_seq_one_letter_code
_entity_poly.pdbx_strand_id
1 'polypeptide(L)'
;MEKITAKEAMKELTMILMYLSRFEDDSTFNQDKDYYAWKGYDFDVINKLWDEDYIRQGKHPSRSKSVYITKNGEEYAKELMVKYGISDWK
;
A
#
# COMPACT_ATOMS: atom_id res chain seq x y z
N MET A 1 23.97 5.91 0.65
CA MET A 1 22.94 5.02 0.08
C MET A 1 23.20 4.90 -1.42
N GLU A 2 23.10 3.70 -1.96
CA GLU A 2 22.97 3.54 -3.41
C GLU A 2 21.71 4.22 -3.90
N LYS A 3 21.78 4.78 -5.10
CA LYS A 3 20.62 5.39 -5.75
C LYS A 3 19.75 4.25 -6.29
N ILE A 4 18.48 4.25 -5.91
CA ILE A 4 17.49 3.37 -6.55
C ILE A 4 17.08 3.93 -7.91
N THR A 5 16.59 3.05 -8.78
CA THR A 5 16.04 3.44 -10.08
C THR A 5 14.71 4.18 -9.92
N ALA A 6 14.30 4.94 -10.94
CA ALA A 6 12.99 5.60 -10.95
C ALA A 6 11.82 4.61 -10.81
N LYS A 7 11.94 3.40 -11.37
CA LYS A 7 10.91 2.35 -11.25
C LYS A 7 10.78 1.82 -9.83
N GLU A 8 11.91 1.62 -9.15
CA GLU A 8 11.91 1.23 -7.74
C GLU A 8 11.35 2.34 -6.86
N ALA A 9 11.75 3.59 -7.10
CA ALA A 9 11.24 4.76 -6.39
C ALA A 9 9.71 4.87 -6.54
N MET A 10 9.17 4.71 -7.76
CA MET A 10 7.73 4.72 -7.99
C MET A 10 7.01 3.64 -7.17
N LYS A 11 7.56 2.42 -7.10
CA LYS A 11 6.99 1.34 -6.29
C LYS A 11 7.01 1.65 -4.80
N GLU A 12 8.19 1.99 -4.28
CA GLU A 12 8.38 2.23 -2.85
C GLU A 12 7.54 3.42 -2.36
N LEU A 13 7.60 4.54 -3.08
CA LEU A 13 6.85 5.74 -2.71
C LEU A 13 5.34 5.52 -2.83
N THR A 14 4.87 4.75 -3.82
CA THR A 14 3.44 4.38 -3.92
C THR A 14 2.99 3.57 -2.70
N MET A 15 3.79 2.60 -2.25
CA MET A 15 3.46 1.81 -1.06
C MET A 15 3.38 2.68 0.20
N ILE A 16 4.36 3.58 0.39
CA ILE A 16 4.36 4.53 1.53
C ILE A 16 3.12 5.43 1.46
N LEU A 17 2.81 5.99 0.29
CA LEU A 17 1.67 6.91 0.14
C LEU A 17 0.34 6.18 0.34
N MET A 18 0.19 4.95 -0.15
CA MET A 18 -0.98 4.10 0.14
C MET A 18 -1.12 3.88 1.64
N TYR A 19 -0.03 3.54 2.34
CA TYR A 19 -0.06 3.31 3.78
C TYR A 19 -0.35 4.58 4.60
N LEU A 20 0.24 5.72 4.22
CA LEU A 20 -0.02 6.99 4.92
C LEU A 20 -1.41 7.57 4.61
N SER A 21 -2.00 7.24 3.45
CA SER A 21 -3.37 7.64 3.10
C SER A 21 -4.41 6.57 3.44
N ARG A 22 -4.03 5.58 4.27
CA ARG A 22 -4.89 4.47 4.63
C ARG A 22 -6.12 4.93 5.41
N PHE A 23 -7.20 4.17 5.27
CA PHE A 23 -8.42 4.30 6.06
C PHE A 23 -8.89 2.92 6.52
N GLU A 24 -9.67 2.90 7.60
CA GLU A 24 -10.34 1.69 8.10
C GLU A 24 -11.70 1.56 7.38
N ASP A 25 -12.08 0.33 6.99
CA ASP A 25 -13.42 0.07 6.47
C ASP A 25 -14.35 -0.33 7.63
N ASP A 26 -15.13 0.64 8.12
CA ASP A 26 -16.10 0.46 9.21
C ASP A 26 -17.28 -0.47 8.83
N SER A 27 -17.37 -0.92 7.56
CA SER A 27 -18.49 -1.76 7.11
C SER A 27 -18.37 -3.24 7.46
N THR A 28 -17.17 -3.69 7.87
CA THR A 28 -16.93 -5.06 8.31
C THR A 28 -16.97 -5.18 9.82
N PHE A 29 -17.84 -6.06 10.36
CA PHE A 29 -17.89 -6.47 11.77
C PHE A 29 -16.64 -7.25 12.23
N ASN A 30 -15.48 -7.00 11.63
CA ASN A 30 -14.21 -7.60 12.01
C ASN A 30 -13.61 -6.84 13.19
N GLN A 31 -13.09 -7.58 14.15
CA GLN A 31 -12.42 -7.01 15.33
C GLN A 31 -11.00 -6.52 14.99
N ASP A 32 -10.44 -6.97 13.87
CA ASP A 32 -9.15 -6.52 13.35
C ASP A 32 -9.33 -5.30 12.45
N LYS A 33 -8.50 -4.27 12.67
CA LYS A 33 -8.44 -3.08 11.83
C LYS A 33 -7.87 -3.44 10.47
N ASP A 34 -8.75 -3.61 9.50
CA ASP A 34 -8.39 -3.79 8.10
C ASP A 34 -8.12 -2.43 7.45
N TYR A 35 -6.90 -2.24 6.94
CA TYR A 35 -6.50 -0.99 6.28
C TYR A 35 -6.70 -1.06 4.77
N TYR A 36 -7.27 0.01 4.23
CA TYR A 36 -7.50 0.18 2.80
C TYR A 36 -6.89 1.48 2.31
N ALA A 37 -6.59 1.55 1.01
CA ALA A 37 -6.18 2.78 0.34
C ALA A 37 -6.89 2.93 -1.00
N TRP A 38 -7.07 4.16 -1.48
CA TRP A 38 -7.64 4.40 -2.80
C TRP A 38 -6.65 4.04 -3.91
N LYS A 39 -7.18 3.50 -5.02
CA LYS A 39 -6.44 3.36 -6.27
C LYS A 39 -6.36 4.73 -6.94
N GLY A 40 -5.16 5.33 -6.93
CA GLY A 40 -4.89 6.60 -7.59
C GLY A 40 -3.50 6.68 -8.21
N TYR A 41 -2.82 5.54 -8.33
CA TYR A 41 -1.44 5.44 -8.78
C TYR A 41 -1.34 4.65 -10.08
N ASP A 42 -0.14 4.61 -10.65
CA ASP A 42 0.17 3.85 -11.86
C ASP A 42 -0.27 2.37 -11.72
N PHE A 43 -1.01 1.86 -12.70
CA PHE A 43 -1.60 0.52 -12.62
C PHE A 43 -0.56 -0.60 -12.66
N ASP A 44 0.57 -0.41 -13.34
CA ASP A 44 1.64 -1.42 -13.36
C ASP A 44 2.33 -1.51 -12.00
N VAL A 45 2.49 -0.37 -11.32
CA VAL A 45 2.97 -0.34 -9.93
C VAL A 45 1.98 -1.04 -9.00
N ILE A 46 0.68 -0.75 -9.12
CA ILE A 46 -0.37 -1.40 -8.33
C ILE A 46 -0.37 -2.92 -8.57
N ASN A 47 -0.26 -3.35 -9.82
CA ASN A 47 -0.21 -4.78 -10.16
C ASN A 47 1.03 -5.45 -9.54
N LYS A 48 2.19 -4.79 -9.61
CA LYS A 48 3.41 -5.31 -8.98
C LYS A 48 3.27 -5.44 -7.46
N LEU A 49 2.68 -4.45 -6.78
CA LEU A 49 2.41 -4.53 -5.34
C LEU A 49 1.42 -5.65 -5.00
N TRP A 50 0.46 -5.94 -5.88
CA TRP A 50 -0.46 -7.05 -5.72
C TRP A 50 0.23 -8.42 -5.91
N ASP A 51 1.05 -8.55 -6.96
CA ASP A 51 1.83 -9.75 -7.25
C ASP A 51 2.82 -10.09 -6.12
N GLU A 52 3.39 -9.07 -5.49
CA GLU A 52 4.30 -9.18 -4.34
C GLU A 52 3.57 -9.33 -2.98
N ASP A 53 2.24 -9.53 -2.98
CA ASP A 53 1.42 -9.73 -1.78
C ASP A 53 1.33 -8.54 -0.81
N TYR A 54 1.65 -7.32 -1.24
CA TYR A 54 1.53 -6.13 -0.38
C TYR A 54 0.12 -5.54 -0.34
N ILE A 55 -0.66 -5.75 -1.41
CA ILE A 55 -2.05 -5.28 -1.48
C ILE A 55 -2.97 -6.33 -2.12
N ARG A 56 -4.28 -6.24 -1.86
CA ARG A 56 -5.32 -7.01 -2.56
C ARG A 56 -6.26 -6.07 -3.30
N GLN A 57 -6.43 -6.32 -4.60
CA GLN A 57 -7.30 -5.53 -5.48
C GLN A 57 -8.78 -6.00 -5.50
N GLY A 58 -9.09 -7.10 -4.82
CA GLY A 58 -10.40 -7.76 -4.84
C GLY A 58 -10.65 -8.61 -6.09
N LYS A 59 -11.79 -9.30 -6.14
CA LYS A 59 -12.17 -10.24 -7.22
C LYS A 59 -12.35 -9.57 -8.60
N HIS A 60 -12.76 -8.30 -8.61
CA HIS A 60 -12.95 -7.52 -9.84
C HIS A 60 -12.11 -6.24 -9.79
N PRO A 61 -10.77 -6.33 -10.01
CA PRO A 61 -9.84 -5.23 -9.81
C PRO A 61 -10.21 -3.93 -10.54
N SER A 62 -10.79 -4.01 -11.74
CA SER A 62 -11.22 -2.85 -12.53
C SER A 62 -12.48 -2.14 -12.01
N ARG A 63 -13.23 -2.76 -11.10
CA ARG A 63 -14.45 -2.20 -10.49
C ARG A 63 -14.22 -1.73 -9.05
N SER A 64 -13.18 -2.24 -8.39
CA SER A 64 -12.79 -1.83 -7.04
C SER A 64 -12.02 -0.51 -7.08
N LYS A 65 -12.50 0.48 -6.32
CA LYS A 65 -11.84 1.78 -6.19
C LYS A 65 -10.72 1.79 -5.14
N SER A 66 -10.77 0.86 -4.19
CA SER A 66 -9.78 0.70 -3.13
C SER A 66 -9.00 -0.61 -3.26
N VAL A 67 -7.89 -0.68 -2.53
CA VAL A 67 -7.11 -1.89 -2.28
C VAL A 67 -7.04 -2.12 -0.78
N TYR A 68 -7.08 -3.39 -0.38
CA TYR A 68 -6.75 -3.80 0.98
C TYR A 68 -5.23 -3.87 1.12
N ILE A 69 -4.67 -3.30 2.19
CA ILE A 69 -3.25 -3.41 2.53
C ILE A 69 -3.08 -4.67 3.38
N THR A 70 -2.29 -5.62 2.89
CA THR A 70 -2.02 -6.86 3.63
C THR A 70 -1.09 -6.59 4.81
N LYS A 71 -0.97 -7.55 5.74
CA LYS A 71 0.03 -7.47 6.82
C LYS A 71 1.46 -7.32 6.28
N ASN A 72 1.80 -8.05 5.22
CA ASN A 72 3.08 -7.91 4.52
C ASN A 72 3.26 -6.50 3.94
N GLY A 73 2.19 -5.90 3.40
CA GLY A 73 2.21 -4.53 2.91
C GLY A 73 2.41 -3.49 4.01
N GLU A 74 1.76 -3.66 5.16
CA GLU A 74 1.96 -2.80 6.33
C GLU A 74 3.41 -2.86 6.83
N GLU A 75 3.98 -4.05 6.97
CA GLU A 75 5.37 -4.25 7.40
C GLU A 75 6.35 -3.61 6.41
N TYR A 76 6.17 -3.90 5.12
CA TYR A 76 7.01 -3.33 4.06
C TYR A 76 6.92 -1.80 4.00
N ALA A 77 5.71 -1.22 4.15
CA ALA A 77 5.56 0.22 4.21
C ALA A 77 6.31 0.84 5.39
N LYS A 78 6.27 0.22 6.58
CA LYS A 78 7.01 0.67 7.76
C LYS A 78 8.52 0.59 7.56
N GLU A 79 9.03 -0.48 6.97
CA GLU A 79 10.46 -0.60 6.61
C GLU A 79 10.90 0.50 5.65
N LEU A 80 10.07 0.78 4.62
CA LEU A 80 10.32 1.88 3.70
C LEU A 80 10.27 3.24 4.41
N MET A 81 9.32 3.47 5.32
CA MET A 81 9.25 4.71 6.09
C MET A 81 10.52 4.93 6.93
N VAL A 82 11.07 3.87 7.55
CA VAL A 82 12.37 3.94 8.22
C VAL A 82 13.48 4.28 7.24
N LYS A 83 13.53 3.62 6.08
CA LYS A 83 14.50 3.88 5.01
C LYS A 83 14.50 5.34 4.55
N TYR A 84 13.33 5.97 4.43
CA TYR A 84 13.16 7.36 3.99
C TYR A 84 13.12 8.39 5.13
N GLY A 85 13.19 7.96 6.40
CA GLY A 85 13.13 8.87 7.55
C GLY A 85 11.76 9.52 7.78
N ILE A 86 10.68 8.80 7.49
CA ILE A 86 9.29 9.27 7.60
C ILE A 86 8.65 8.67 8.86
N SER A 87 7.95 9.49 9.65
CA SER A 87 7.18 9.03 10.81
C SER A 87 5.75 8.65 10.42
N ASP A 88 5.17 7.67 11.12
CA ASP A 88 3.75 7.32 10.97
C ASP A 88 2.84 8.28 11.75
N TRP A 89 1.53 8.20 11.46
CA TRP A 89 0.50 8.92 12.19
C TRP A 89 0.47 8.46 13.65
N LYS A 90 0.29 9.42 14.57
CA LYS A 90 0.22 9.18 16.02
C LYS A 90 -1.11 8.57 16.42
#